data_AF-A0A495D5W2-F1
#
_entry.id   AF-A0A495D5W2-F1
#
_cell.length_a   1.000
_cell.length_b   1.000
_cell.length_c   1.000
_cell.angle_alpha   90.00
_cell.angle_beta   90.00
_cell.angle_gamma   90.00
#
_symmetry.space_group_name_H-M   'P 1'
#
loop_
_entity.id
_entity.type
_entity.pdbx_description
1 polymer ?
#
loop_
_entity_poly.entity_id
_entity_poly.type
_entity_poly.pdbx_seq_one_letter_code
_entity_poly.pdbx_strand_id
1 'polypeptide(L)'
;MGEDQTSGDDKAEATAARAPGGRALIVLVFLILALVIAGLAWWVLQMRDAPPDDLWEVGTHEIDPDCVPGSAACPVLISPRPIGHGSAGEDDMVLTAVRYPELDDPIAQWGACMDTVLTCLAPTADSTPDDKSAALRSCVAAADCPQACRDRFADRADQAGADLARLMAEFDAIFVAEEAWCAPVQ
;
A
#
# COMPACT_ATOMS: atom_id res chain seq x y z
N MET A 1 -52.11 11.05 -88.46
CA MET A 1 -52.94 10.61 -87.33
C MET A 1 -52.50 9.18 -87.00
N GLY A 2 -52.14 8.93 -85.75
CA GLY A 2 -51.36 7.76 -85.26
C GLY A 2 -49.93 8.21 -84.91
N GLU A 3 -49.64 8.57 -83.65
CA GLU A 3 -49.11 7.72 -82.55
C GLU A 3 -47.61 7.40 -82.81
N ASP A 4 -46.66 7.81 -81.97
CA ASP A 4 -46.40 7.15 -80.68
C ASP A 4 -45.60 8.05 -79.69
N GLN A 5 -46.11 8.13 -78.46
CA GLN A 5 -45.43 8.60 -77.26
C GLN A 5 -44.69 7.41 -76.64
N THR A 6 -43.36 7.43 -76.58
CA THR A 6 -42.60 6.52 -75.72
C THR A 6 -42.17 7.23 -74.46
N SER A 7 -42.93 6.94 -73.41
CA SER A 7 -42.67 7.25 -72.00
C SER A 7 -41.39 6.56 -71.54
N GLY A 8 -40.36 7.34 -71.17
CA GLY A 8 -39.16 6.83 -70.51
C GLY A 8 -39.43 6.66 -69.03
N ASP A 9 -39.57 5.41 -68.60
CA ASP A 9 -39.60 5.01 -67.19
C ASP A 9 -38.21 5.21 -66.55
N ASP A 10 -38.05 6.31 -65.82
CA ASP A 10 -36.94 6.49 -64.87
C ASP A 10 -37.17 5.57 -63.66
N LYS A 11 -36.60 4.36 -63.71
CA LYS A 11 -36.49 3.47 -62.56
C LYS A 11 -35.50 4.07 -61.55
N ALA A 12 -36.05 4.67 -60.50
CA ALA A 12 -35.31 4.97 -59.28
C ALA A 12 -34.76 3.66 -58.67
N GLU A 13 -33.45 3.44 -58.82
CA GLU A 13 -32.70 2.40 -58.10
C GLU A 13 -32.70 2.73 -56.60
N ALA A 14 -33.65 2.15 -55.87
CA ALA A 14 -33.64 2.13 -54.43
C ALA A 14 -32.43 1.30 -53.95
N THR A 15 -31.36 1.98 -53.56
CA THR A 15 -30.17 1.37 -52.95
C THR A 15 -30.55 0.83 -51.57
N ALA A 16 -30.94 -0.44 -51.50
CA ALA A 16 -31.25 -1.10 -50.25
C ALA A 16 -29.98 -1.15 -49.37
N ALA A 17 -29.96 -0.34 -48.32
CA ALA A 17 -28.94 -0.38 -47.27
C ALA A 17 -28.94 -1.78 -46.65
N ARG A 18 -27.94 -2.58 -47.01
CA ARG A 18 -27.75 -3.94 -46.53
C ARG A 18 -27.52 -3.87 -45.03
N ALA A 19 -28.48 -4.35 -44.25
CA ALA A 19 -28.38 -4.39 -42.80
C ALA A 19 -27.06 -5.06 -42.38
N PRO A 20 -26.29 -4.49 -41.43
CA PRO A 20 -25.02 -5.05 -41.02
C PRO A 20 -25.25 -6.49 -40.53
N GLY A 21 -24.71 -7.45 -41.29
CA GLY A 21 -24.90 -8.87 -41.03
C GLY A 21 -24.40 -9.24 -39.63
N GLY A 22 -25.05 -10.23 -39.00
CA GLY A 22 -24.82 -10.62 -37.60
C GLY A 22 -23.36 -10.89 -37.18
N ARG A 23 -22.43 -11.04 -38.13
CA ARG A 23 -20.98 -11.05 -37.88
C ARG A 23 -20.45 -9.74 -37.29
N ALA A 24 -20.95 -8.59 -37.72
CA ALA A 24 -20.56 -7.29 -37.17
C ALA A 24 -21.01 -7.14 -35.70
N LEU A 25 -22.21 -7.64 -35.39
CA LEU A 25 -22.74 -7.68 -34.03
C LEU A 25 -21.89 -8.60 -33.13
N ILE A 26 -21.54 -9.79 -33.62
CA ILE A 26 -20.70 -10.75 -32.88
C ILE A 26 -19.33 -10.14 -32.56
N VAL A 27 -18.66 -9.53 -33.55
CA VAL A 27 -17.35 -8.88 -33.35
C VAL A 27 -17.45 -7.74 -32.33
N LEU A 28 -18.51 -6.92 -32.39
CA LEU A 28 -18.74 -5.85 -31.42
C LEU A 28 -18.89 -6.39 -29.99
N VAL A 29 -19.67 -7.46 -29.81
CA VAL A 29 -19.87 -8.10 -28.50
C VAL A 29 -18.57 -8.64 -27.93
N PHE A 30 -17.74 -9.30 -28.75
CA PHE A 30 -16.43 -9.78 -28.30
C PHE A 30 -15.47 -8.63 -27.94
N LEU A 31 -15.49 -7.52 -28.67
CA LEU A 31 -14.71 -6.33 -28.36
C LEU A 31 -15.12 -5.71 -27.02
N ILE A 32 -16.43 -5.56 -26.79
CA ILE A 32 -16.96 -5.03 -25.53
C ILE A 32 -16.57 -5.97 -24.37
N LEU A 33 -16.73 -7.28 -24.55
CA LEU A 33 -16.37 -8.26 -23.52
C LEU A 33 -14.87 -8.21 -23.20
N ALA A 34 -14.00 -8.11 -24.21
CA ALA A 34 -12.56 -7.99 -24.02
C ALA A 34 -12.19 -6.72 -23.25
N LEU A 35 -12.83 -5.59 -23.55
CA LEU A 35 -12.63 -4.33 -22.82
C LEU A 35 -13.09 -4.42 -21.36
N VAL A 36 -14.23 -5.06 -21.10
CA VAL A 36 -14.72 -5.28 -19.73
C VAL A 36 -13.76 -6.17 -18.94
N ILE A 37 -13.28 -7.26 -19.54
CA ILE A 37 -12.31 -8.15 -18.89
C ILE A 37 -11.00 -7.41 -18.61
N ALA A 38 -10.49 -6.63 -19.57
CA ALA A 38 -9.28 -5.83 -19.37
C ALA A 38 -9.46 -4.78 -18.27
N GLY A 39 -10.62 -4.11 -18.22
CA GLY A 39 -10.95 -3.15 -17.17
C GLY A 39 -11.05 -3.79 -15.78
N LEU A 40 -11.67 -4.98 -15.68
CA LEU A 40 -11.73 -5.74 -14.43
C LEU A 40 -10.35 -6.22 -13.99
N ALA A 41 -9.53 -6.73 -14.91
CA ALA A 41 -8.16 -7.15 -14.59
C ALA A 41 -7.33 -5.95 -14.09
N TRP A 42 -7.44 -4.80 -14.75
CA TRP A 42 -6.79 -3.56 -14.33
C TRP A 42 -7.25 -3.12 -12.93
N TRP A 43 -8.55 -3.15 -12.67
CA TRP A 43 -9.11 -2.79 -11.36
C TRP A 43 -8.64 -3.74 -10.25
N VAL A 44 -8.59 -5.05 -10.50
CA VAL A 44 -8.06 -6.03 -9.55
C VAL A 44 -6.57 -5.81 -9.28
N LEU A 45 -5.78 -5.45 -10.31
CA LEU A 45 -4.36 -5.14 -10.13
C LEU A 45 -4.16 -3.86 -9.31
N GLN A 46 -4.97 -2.82 -9.55
CA GLN A 46 -4.97 -1.59 -8.74
C GLN A 46 -5.29 -1.87 -7.27
N MET A 47 -6.31 -2.66 -6.99
CA MET A 47 -6.70 -3.02 -5.61
C MET A 47 -5.65 -3.89 -4.91
N ARG A 48 -4.82 -4.62 -5.67
CA ARG A 48 -3.68 -5.37 -5.12
C ARG A 48 -2.50 -4.48 -4.74
N ASP A 49 -2.35 -3.34 -5.41
CA ASP A 49 -1.25 -2.41 -5.20
C ASP A 49 -1.62 -1.24 -4.28
N ALA A 50 -2.90 -1.06 -3.95
CA ALA A 50 -3.32 -0.11 -2.93
C ALA A 50 -2.81 -0.54 -1.54
N PRO A 51 -2.29 0.39 -0.72
CA PRO A 51 -1.98 0.10 0.67
C PRO A 51 -3.26 -0.26 1.43
N PRO A 52 -3.19 -1.16 2.44
CA PRO A 52 -4.29 -1.37 3.38
C PRO A 52 -4.74 -0.04 3.99
N ASP A 53 -6.04 0.05 4.32
CA ASP A 53 -6.68 1.32 4.70
C ASP A 53 -6.02 2.02 5.90
N ASP A 54 -5.28 1.30 6.75
CA ASP A 54 -4.28 1.86 7.67
C ASP A 54 -3.31 0.76 8.19
N LEU A 55 -2.08 0.72 7.66
CA LEU A 55 -1.05 -0.25 8.06
C LEU A 55 -0.53 -0.02 9.48
N TRP A 56 -0.77 1.18 10.01
CA TRP A 56 -0.26 1.67 11.29
C TRP A 56 -1.41 2.05 12.23
N GLU A 57 -2.64 1.59 11.93
CA GLU A 57 -3.83 1.97 12.69
C GLU A 57 -3.60 1.71 14.16
N VAL A 58 -3.98 2.68 14.98
CA VAL A 58 -3.97 2.53 16.44
C VAL A 58 -4.91 1.39 16.79
N GLY A 59 -4.33 0.20 16.99
CA GLY A 59 -5.07 -0.94 17.48
C GLY A 59 -5.69 -0.57 18.82
N THR A 60 -7.00 -0.73 18.95
CA THR A 60 -7.63 -0.66 20.27
C THR A 60 -7.29 -1.96 20.99
N HIS A 61 -6.21 -1.93 21.76
CA HIS A 61 -5.83 -3.05 22.61
C HIS A 61 -6.38 -2.82 24.02
N GLU A 62 -7.03 -3.85 24.57
CA GLU A 62 -7.25 -3.90 26.02
C GLU A 62 -5.87 -4.01 26.67
N ILE A 63 -5.42 -2.92 27.27
CA ILE A 63 -4.10 -2.76 27.92
C ILE A 63 -3.84 -3.86 28.97
N ASP A 64 -4.90 -4.47 29.49
CA ASP A 64 -4.88 -5.71 30.26
C ASP A 64 -6.34 -6.24 30.36
N PRO A 65 -6.70 -7.37 29.72
CA PRO A 65 -8.07 -7.89 29.75
C PRO A 65 -8.49 -8.38 31.14
N ASP A 66 -7.53 -8.62 32.04
CA ASP A 66 -7.76 -9.01 33.42
C ASP A 66 -7.78 -7.79 34.38
N CYS A 67 -7.35 -6.61 33.92
CA CYS A 67 -7.42 -5.35 34.67
C CYS A 67 -8.79 -4.70 34.49
N VAL A 68 -9.65 -4.79 35.52
CA VAL A 68 -10.78 -3.87 35.67
C VAL A 68 -10.30 -2.61 36.40
N PRO A 69 -10.35 -1.41 35.78
CA PRO A 69 -9.88 -0.18 36.40
C PRO A 69 -10.58 0.09 37.74
N GLY A 70 -9.80 0.30 38.81
CA GLY A 70 -10.34 0.55 40.16
C GLY A 70 -10.64 -0.70 40.98
N SER A 71 -10.37 -1.90 40.44
CA SER A 71 -10.36 -3.13 41.22
C SER A 71 -9.13 -3.22 42.13
N ALA A 72 -9.18 -4.10 43.13
CA ALA A 72 -8.04 -4.36 44.02
C ALA A 72 -6.82 -4.94 43.28
N ALA A 73 -7.02 -5.58 42.12
CA ALA A 73 -5.97 -6.12 41.26
C ALA A 73 -5.41 -5.07 40.28
N CYS A 74 -6.13 -3.98 40.03
CA CYS A 74 -5.71 -2.91 39.13
C CYS A 74 -6.05 -1.51 39.70
N PRO A 75 -5.39 -1.09 40.78
CA PRO A 75 -5.60 0.23 41.36
C PRO A 75 -5.05 1.30 40.41
N VAL A 76 -5.91 2.23 39.98
CA VAL A 76 -5.51 3.41 39.21
C VAL A 76 -4.73 4.33 40.15
N LEU A 77 -3.39 4.20 40.13
CA LEU A 77 -2.54 4.72 41.20
C LEU A 77 -2.13 6.19 41.05
N ILE A 78 -2.46 6.89 39.96
CA ILE A 78 -1.95 8.27 39.78
C ILE A 78 -2.99 9.18 39.11
N SER A 79 -3.31 10.30 39.75
CA SER A 79 -4.01 11.42 39.10
C SER A 79 -3.05 12.07 38.09
N PRO A 80 -3.45 12.28 36.81
CA PRO A 80 -2.56 12.83 35.80
C PRO A 80 -2.02 14.19 36.26
N ARG A 81 -0.69 14.32 36.33
CA ARG A 81 -0.02 15.61 36.49
C ARG A 81 0.53 16.05 35.13
N PRO A 82 0.43 17.32 34.77
CA PRO A 82 1.04 17.83 33.55
C PRO A 82 2.56 17.62 33.63
N ILE A 83 3.13 17.00 32.60
CA ILE A 83 4.58 16.86 32.42
C ILE A 83 5.11 18.25 32.06
N GLY A 84 5.61 18.96 33.08
CA GLY A 84 6.32 20.23 32.95
C GLY A 84 7.80 20.05 33.27
N HIS A 85 8.66 20.72 32.50
CA HIS A 85 10.12 20.68 32.65
C HIS A 85 10.60 21.12 34.06
N GLY A 86 11.39 20.27 34.73
CA GLY A 86 12.22 20.58 35.92
C GLY A 86 11.52 20.30 37.26
N SER A 87 12.10 19.64 38.26
CA SER A 87 13.50 19.35 38.61
C SER A 87 13.55 18.06 39.46
N ALA A 88 14.59 17.25 39.28
CA ALA A 88 14.80 16.02 40.05
C ALA A 88 15.04 16.36 41.54
N GLY A 89 14.14 15.95 42.41
CA GLY A 89 14.34 15.86 43.86
C GLY A 89 14.60 14.41 44.24
N GLU A 90 15.29 14.18 45.36
CA GLU A 90 15.90 12.92 45.82
C GLU A 90 14.96 11.70 46.01
N ASP A 91 13.67 11.81 45.67
CA ASP A 91 12.73 10.68 45.58
C ASP A 91 12.46 10.36 44.10
N ASP A 92 13.53 10.06 43.35
CA ASP A 92 13.49 9.81 41.91
C ASP A 92 12.69 8.53 41.64
N MET A 93 11.37 8.71 41.48
CA MET A 93 10.46 7.64 41.10
C MET A 93 10.95 7.07 39.77
N VAL A 94 11.36 5.80 39.81
CA VAL A 94 11.59 4.99 38.61
C VAL A 94 10.26 4.88 37.88
N LEU A 95 9.99 5.84 36.99
CA LEU A 95 8.96 5.76 35.98
C LEU A 95 9.34 4.59 35.07
N THR A 96 8.80 3.42 35.40
CA THR A 96 8.83 2.30 34.47
C THR A 96 7.82 2.64 33.39
N ALA A 97 8.28 3.33 32.35
CA ALA A 97 7.47 3.55 31.17
C ALA A 97 7.19 2.18 30.55
N VAL A 98 6.01 1.63 30.84
CA VAL A 98 5.53 0.46 30.12
C VAL A 98 5.19 0.95 28.72
N ARG A 99 6.07 0.64 27.77
CA ARG A 99 5.84 0.94 26.36
C ARG A 99 4.86 -0.10 25.85
N TYR A 100 3.74 0.37 25.31
CA TYR A 100 2.79 -0.44 24.55
C TYR A 100 2.99 -0.04 23.08
N PRO A 101 3.84 -0.76 22.31
CA PRO A 101 4.12 -0.44 20.91
C PRO A 101 2.86 -0.26 20.07
N GLU A 102 1.80 -1.00 20.42
CA GLU A 102 0.48 -0.95 19.82
C GLU A 102 -0.35 0.31 20.10
N LEU A 103 0.08 1.17 21.03
CA LEU A 103 -0.55 2.48 21.35
C LEU A 103 0.32 3.67 20.94
N ASP A 104 1.52 3.43 20.39
CA ASP A 104 2.39 4.50 19.89
C ASP A 104 1.76 5.15 18.64
N ASP A 105 2.00 6.45 18.45
CA ASP A 105 1.61 7.19 17.24
C ASP A 105 2.11 6.44 15.97
N PRO A 106 1.31 6.32 14.90
CA PRO A 106 1.74 5.73 13.63
C PRO A 106 3.12 6.19 13.14
N ILE A 107 3.45 7.47 13.33
CA ILE A 107 4.75 8.06 12.98
C ILE A 107 5.86 7.53 13.88
N ALA A 108 5.59 7.32 15.18
CA ALA A 108 6.56 6.76 16.11
C ALA A 108 6.82 5.28 15.83
N GLN A 109 5.78 4.50 15.49
CA GLN A 109 5.92 3.10 15.08
C GLN A 109 6.71 2.97 13.77
N TRP A 110 6.39 3.79 12.77
CA TRP A 110 7.16 3.88 11.52
C TRP A 110 8.61 4.29 11.78
N GLY A 111 8.83 5.28 12.64
CA GLY A 111 10.16 5.73 13.04
C GLY A 111 10.99 4.61 13.69
N ALA A 112 10.37 3.78 14.54
CA ALA A 112 11.04 2.64 15.17
C ALA A 112 11.40 1.53 14.15
N CYS A 113 10.50 1.24 13.20
CA CYS A 113 10.78 0.35 12.07
C CYS A 113 11.99 0.85 11.28
N MET A 114 12.01 2.14 10.90
CA MET A 114 13.11 2.74 10.16
C MET A 114 14.42 2.77 10.93
N ASP A 115 14.39 3.10 12.22
CA ASP A 115 15.57 3.08 13.09
C ASP A 115 16.18 1.67 13.16
N THR A 116 15.34 0.63 13.26
CA THR A 116 15.80 -0.77 13.27
C THR A 116 16.49 -1.14 11.96
N VAL A 117 15.91 -0.77 10.81
CA VAL A 117 16.52 -1.01 9.49
C VAL A 117 17.86 -0.29 9.36
N LEU A 118 17.90 1.00 9.68
CA LEU A 118 19.09 1.84 9.52
C LEU A 118 20.22 1.44 10.48
N THR A 119 19.88 1.10 11.72
CA THR A 119 20.84 0.59 12.71
C THR A 119 21.44 -0.74 12.27
N CYS A 120 20.61 -1.64 11.73
CA CYS A 120 21.09 -2.91 11.16
C CYS A 120 22.00 -2.71 9.94
N LEU A 121 21.72 -1.70 9.10
CA LEU A 121 22.51 -1.39 7.90
C LEU A 121 23.85 -0.71 8.20
N ALA A 122 23.96 0.03 9.31
CA ALA A 122 25.12 0.85 9.64
C ALA A 122 26.49 0.14 9.51
N PRO A 123 26.66 -1.14 9.90
CA PRO A 123 27.94 -1.85 9.76
C PRO A 123 28.37 -2.09 8.30
N THR A 124 27.45 -1.95 7.33
CA THR A 124 27.68 -2.26 5.91
C THR A 124 27.90 -1.02 5.04
N ALA A 125 28.02 0.16 5.66
CA ALA A 125 28.17 1.44 4.96
C ALA A 125 29.35 1.46 3.97
N ASP A 126 30.45 0.78 4.30
CA ASP A 126 31.67 0.72 3.48
C ASP A 126 31.83 -0.61 2.72
N SER A 127 30.81 -1.47 2.72
CA SER A 127 30.84 -2.77 2.04
C SER A 127 30.58 -2.68 0.54
N THR A 128 30.74 -3.81 -0.16
CA THR A 128 30.46 -3.89 -1.60
C THR A 128 28.97 -3.71 -1.89
N PRO A 129 28.58 -3.35 -3.12
CA PRO A 129 27.16 -3.23 -3.47
C PRO A 129 26.36 -4.51 -3.24
N ASP A 130 26.97 -5.66 -3.51
CA ASP A 130 26.34 -6.97 -3.30
C ASP A 130 26.09 -7.22 -1.81
N ASP A 131 27.08 -6.94 -0.95
CA ASP A 131 26.96 -7.05 0.51
C ASP A 131 25.88 -6.12 1.06
N LYS A 132 25.83 -4.88 0.58
CA LYS A 132 24.78 -3.91 0.96
C LYS A 132 23.40 -4.39 0.54
N SER A 133 23.28 -4.99 -0.64
CA SER A 133 22.01 -5.50 -1.12
C SER A 133 21.52 -6.68 -0.29
N ALA A 134 22.43 -7.57 0.13
CA ALA A 134 22.12 -8.68 1.02
C ALA A 134 21.75 -8.18 2.43
N ALA A 135 22.52 -7.22 2.94
CA ALA A 135 22.28 -6.59 4.23
C ALA A 135 20.92 -5.91 4.27
N LEU A 136 20.58 -5.09 3.28
CA LEU A 136 19.29 -4.40 3.19
C LEU A 136 18.10 -5.38 3.23
N ARG A 137 18.18 -6.48 2.49
CA ARG A 137 17.16 -7.55 2.57
C ARG A 137 17.03 -8.12 3.97
N SER A 138 18.16 -8.48 4.58
CA SER A 138 18.17 -9.08 5.91
C SER A 138 17.67 -8.11 7.00
N CYS A 139 18.03 -6.83 6.88
CA CYS A 139 17.67 -5.80 7.85
C CYS A 139 16.18 -5.45 7.78
N VAL A 140 15.60 -5.34 6.57
CA VAL A 140 14.15 -5.14 6.44
C VAL A 140 13.38 -6.37 6.92
N ALA A 141 13.86 -7.59 6.63
CA ALA A 141 13.23 -8.81 7.11
C ALA A 141 13.25 -8.94 8.64
N ALA A 142 14.27 -8.40 9.31
CA ALA A 142 14.43 -8.43 10.75
C ALA A 142 13.84 -7.21 11.48
N ALA A 143 13.40 -6.18 10.76
CA ALA A 143 12.92 -4.94 11.37
C ALA A 143 11.49 -5.06 11.92
N ASP A 144 11.18 -4.24 12.92
CA ASP A 144 9.86 -4.15 13.58
C ASP A 144 8.82 -3.39 12.74
N CYS A 145 8.82 -3.63 11.43
CA CYS A 145 7.84 -3.06 10.50
C CYS A 145 6.57 -3.94 10.43
N PRO A 146 5.43 -3.42 9.92
CA PRO A 146 4.26 -4.24 9.64
C PRO A 146 4.61 -5.39 8.69
N GLN A 147 4.06 -6.58 8.94
CA GLN A 147 4.37 -7.77 8.12
C GLN A 147 4.11 -7.52 6.64
N ALA A 148 3.00 -6.85 6.30
CA ALA A 148 2.65 -6.49 4.92
C ALA A 148 3.74 -5.64 4.23
N CYS A 149 4.39 -4.74 4.96
CA CYS A 149 5.50 -3.93 4.45
C CYS A 149 6.73 -4.77 4.14
N ARG A 150 7.09 -5.68 5.06
CA ARG A 150 8.21 -6.60 4.87
C ARG A 150 7.98 -7.52 3.67
N ASP A 151 6.78 -8.08 3.57
CA ASP A 151 6.39 -8.99 2.47
C ASP A 151 6.44 -8.27 1.13
N ARG A 152 5.88 -7.06 1.05
CA ARG A 152 5.93 -6.25 -0.18
C ARG A 152 7.38 -5.93 -0.57
N PHE A 153 8.23 -5.58 0.39
CA PHE A 153 9.64 -5.34 0.10
C PHE A 153 10.35 -6.60 -0.37
N ALA A 154 10.11 -7.76 0.24
CA ALA A 154 10.68 -9.03 -0.19
C ALA A 154 10.30 -9.36 -1.65
N ASP A 155 9.02 -9.23 -2.00
CA ASP A 155 8.52 -9.48 -3.35
C ASP A 155 9.17 -8.56 -4.40
N ARG A 156 9.41 -7.29 -4.05
CA ARG A 156 10.08 -6.32 -4.94
C ARG A 156 11.59 -6.51 -4.98
N ALA A 157 12.20 -6.88 -3.86
CA ALA A 157 13.62 -7.16 -3.74
C ALA A 157 14.05 -8.37 -4.57
N ASP A 158 13.18 -9.37 -4.70
CA ASP A 158 13.38 -10.53 -5.57
C ASP A 158 13.38 -10.15 -7.05
N GLN A 159 12.50 -9.21 -7.45
CA GLN A 159 12.45 -8.68 -8.81
C GLN A 159 13.64 -7.77 -9.13
N ALA A 160 14.18 -7.07 -8.13
CA ALA A 160 15.36 -6.23 -8.28
C ALA A 160 16.65 -7.06 -8.50
N GLY A 161 16.71 -8.29 -7.99
CA GLY A 161 17.93 -9.11 -8.04
C GLY A 161 19.11 -8.43 -7.35
N ALA A 162 20.35 -8.74 -7.72
CA ALA A 162 21.55 -8.17 -7.05
C ALA A 162 21.77 -6.66 -7.29
N ASP A 163 20.91 -5.98 -8.06
CA ASP A 163 21.04 -4.55 -8.33
C ASP A 163 20.70 -3.71 -7.09
N LEU A 164 21.73 -3.21 -6.42
CA LEU A 164 21.59 -2.36 -5.24
C LEU A 164 20.80 -1.07 -5.55
N ALA A 165 21.03 -0.42 -6.69
CA ALA A 165 20.38 0.85 -7.01
C ALA A 165 18.87 0.64 -7.17
N ARG A 166 18.49 -0.45 -7.84
CA ARG A 166 17.08 -0.84 -7.96
C ARG A 166 16.48 -1.25 -6.62
N LEU A 167 17.20 -2.00 -5.81
CA LEU A 167 16.73 -2.41 -4.47
C LEU A 167 16.50 -1.20 -3.56
N MET A 168 17.40 -0.21 -3.60
CA MET A 168 17.24 1.05 -2.86
C MET A 168 16.03 1.86 -3.36
N ALA A 169 15.77 1.86 -4.66
CA ALA A 169 14.58 2.52 -5.22
C ALA A 169 13.28 1.84 -4.76
N GLU A 170 13.24 0.50 -4.66
CA GLU A 170 12.08 -0.21 -4.10
C GLU A 170 11.94 0.06 -2.59
N PHE A 171 13.04 0.13 -1.85
CA PHE A 171 13.02 0.51 -0.44
C PHE A 171 12.44 1.92 -0.25
N ASP A 172 12.90 2.88 -1.04
CA ASP A 172 12.43 4.27 -1.01
C ASP A 172 10.93 4.36 -1.33
N ALA A 173 10.49 3.71 -2.41
CA ALA A 173 9.08 3.69 -2.82
C ALA A 173 8.15 2.99 -1.82
N ILE A 174 8.66 2.07 -1.00
CA ILE A 174 7.85 1.35 -0.01
C ILE A 174 7.87 2.08 1.33
N PHE A 175 9.00 2.63 1.79
CA PHE A 175 9.13 3.11 3.16
C PHE A 175 9.36 4.61 3.35
N VAL A 176 9.92 5.32 2.36
CA VAL A 176 10.51 6.66 2.57
C VAL A 176 9.88 7.77 1.75
N ALA A 177 9.52 7.51 0.48
CA ALA A 177 8.91 8.48 -0.41
C ALA A 177 7.65 9.13 0.19
N GLU A 178 7.29 10.34 -0.28
CA GLU A 178 6.11 11.08 0.19
C GLU A 178 4.80 10.28 0.02
N GLU A 179 4.71 9.49 -1.06
CA GLU A 179 3.61 8.57 -1.33
C GLU A 179 4.02 7.10 -1.10
N ALA A 180 4.98 6.87 -0.19
CA ALA A 180 5.46 5.52 0.08
C ALA A 180 4.33 4.62 0.62
N TRP A 181 4.32 3.39 0.13
CA TRP A 181 3.24 2.44 0.42
C TRP A 181 3.07 2.12 1.91
N CYS A 182 4.16 2.19 2.68
CA CYS A 182 4.20 1.98 4.13
C CYS A 182 4.46 3.26 4.93
N ALA A 183 4.50 4.43 4.32
CA ALA A 183 4.58 5.66 5.10
C ALA A 183 3.20 5.96 5.73
N PRO A 184 3.15 6.34 7.02
CA PRO A 184 1.90 6.78 7.63
C PRO A 184 1.38 8.04 6.92
N VAL A 185 0.09 8.03 6.58
CA VAL A 185 -0.58 9.14 5.89
C VAL A 185 -0.99 10.19 6.93
N GLN A 186 -0.60 11.46 6.73
CA GLN A 186 -1.00 12.59 7.60
C GLN A 186 -2.30 13.24 7.16
#